data_AF-A0A6S6Z2R3-F1
#
_entry.id   AF-A0A6S6Z2R3-F1
#
_cell.length_a   1.000
_cell.length_b   1.000
_cell.length_c   1.000
_cell.angle_alpha   90.00
_cell.angle_beta   90.00
_cell.angle_gamma   90.00
#
_symmetry.space_group_name_H-M   'P 1'
#
loop_
_entity.id
_entity.type
_entity.pdbx_description
1 polymer ?
#
loop_
_entity_poly.entity_id
_entity_poly.type
_entity_poly.pdbx_seq_one_letter_code
_entity_poly.pdbx_strand_id
1 'polypeptide(L)'
;MPFKNPLSHADLRCIRERQPWNPDVITLLWEVKRLRSILLRAYQLSGDFKRPAGITGDLYDDFIRDLHREPCVLERDDMKDALLEPSNRLRKGMAPR
;
A
#
# COMPACT_ATOMS: atom_id res chain seq x y z
N MET A 1 -4.04 24.02 6.39
CA MET A 1 -3.93 22.84 7.28
C MET A 1 -2.98 21.85 6.63
N PRO A 2 -1.97 21.33 7.34
CA PRO A 2 -1.08 20.31 6.78
C PRO A 2 -1.84 19.01 6.51
N PHE A 3 -1.36 18.22 5.55
CA PHE A 3 -1.92 16.89 5.29
C PHE A 3 -1.65 15.97 6.48
N LYS A 4 -2.66 15.18 6.87
CA LYS A 4 -2.48 14.10 7.85
C LYS A 4 -1.79 12.92 7.16
N ASN A 5 -1.15 12.06 7.97
CA ASN A 5 -0.59 10.81 7.46
C ASN A 5 -1.68 9.96 6.78
N PRO A 6 -1.34 9.25 5.70
CA PRO A 6 -2.30 8.35 5.04
C PRO A 6 -2.75 7.23 5.98
N LEU A 7 -4.01 6.81 5.86
CA LEU A 7 -4.60 5.78 6.69
C LEU A 7 -4.21 4.37 6.21
N SER A 8 -3.84 3.50 7.15
CA SER A 8 -3.65 2.08 6.87
C SER A 8 -4.99 1.40 6.55
N HIS A 9 -4.94 0.21 5.95
CA HIS A 9 -6.15 -0.59 5.73
C HIS A 9 -6.84 -0.98 7.05
N ALA A 10 -6.06 -1.19 8.12
CA ALA A 10 -6.60 -1.44 9.45
C ALA A 10 -7.37 -0.22 9.98
N ASP A 11 -6.85 1.00 9.81
CA ASP A 11 -7.54 2.22 10.22
C ASP A 11 -8.85 2.41 9.45
N LEU A 12 -8.83 2.18 8.14
CA LEU A 12 -10.02 2.26 7.28
C LEU A 12 -11.09 1.24 7.68
N ARG A 13 -10.66 0.02 8.06
CA ARG A 13 -11.57 -1.00 8.61
C ARG A 13 -12.18 -0.55 9.93
N CYS A 14 -11.37 -0.03 10.85
CA CYS A 14 -11.86 0.50 12.13
C CYS A 14 -12.82 1.68 11.94
N ILE A 15 -12.66 2.50 10.89
CA ILE A 15 -13.63 3.55 10.55
C ILE A 15 -14.96 2.95 10.09
N ARG A 16 -14.92 1.96 9.20
CA ARG A 16 -16.12 1.26 8.72
C ARG A 16 -16.89 0.60 9.88
N GLU A 17 -16.19 -0.09 10.78
CA GLU A 17 -16.79 -0.83 11.89
C GLU A 17 -17.43 0.09 12.93
N ARG A 18 -16.90 1.31 13.10
CA ARG A 18 -17.50 2.32 14.00
C ARG A 18 -18.84 2.86 13.50
N GLN A 19 -19.06 2.88 12.19
CA GLN A 19 -20.24 3.46 11.56
C GLN A 19 -20.70 2.62 10.34
N PRO A 20 -21.09 1.35 10.52
CA PRO A 20 -21.31 0.44 9.40
C PRO A 20 -22.57 0.74 8.59
N TRP A 21 -23.47 1.56 9.13
CA TRP A 21 -24.72 2.00 8.49
C TRP A 21 -24.66 3.41 7.89
N ASN A 22 -23.56 4.16 8.07
CA ASN A 22 -23.47 5.53 7.58
C ASN A 22 -23.13 5.55 6.07
N PRO A 23 -24.03 6.00 5.19
CA PRO A 23 -23.83 5.95 3.74
C PRO A 23 -22.70 6.87 3.27
N ASP A 24 -22.47 8.00 3.94
CA ASP A 24 -21.39 8.93 3.58
C ASP A 24 -20.02 8.34 3.92
N VAL A 25 -19.92 7.66 5.07
CA VAL A 25 -18.69 6.93 5.45
C VAL A 25 -18.38 5.85 4.42
N ILE A 26 -19.38 5.07 4.00
CA ILE A 26 -19.20 4.04 2.97
C ILE A 26 -18.72 4.67 1.66
N THR A 27 -19.36 5.76 1.22
CA THR A 27 -19.03 6.46 -0.02
C THR A 27 -17.60 7.00 -0.01
N LEU A 28 -17.18 7.64 1.10
CA LEU A 28 -15.83 8.16 1.24
C LEU A 28 -14.78 7.04 1.31
N LEU A 29 -15.06 5.94 2.01
CA LEU A 29 -14.16 4.78 2.03
C LEU A 29 -13.99 4.14 0.64
N TRP A 30 -15.03 4.20 -0.20
CA TRP A 30 -14.92 3.78 -1.60
C TRP A 30 -14.00 4.68 -2.42
N GLU A 31 -14.10 6.00 -2.28
CA GLU A 31 -13.16 6.91 -2.95
C GLU A 31 -11.73 6.70 -2.45
N VAL A 32 -11.52 6.50 -1.15
CA VAL A 32 -10.18 6.16 -0.61
C VAL A 32 -9.65 4.86 -1.22
N LYS A 33 -10.50 3.82 -1.34
CA LYS A 33 -10.11 2.57 -2.01
C LYS A 33 -9.76 2.81 -3.48
N ARG A 34 -10.53 3.64 -4.20
CA ARG A 34 -10.26 4.02 -5.59
C ARG A 34 -8.92 4.74 -5.72
N LEU A 35 -8.62 5.71 -4.85
CA LEU A 35 -7.34 6.43 -4.85
C LEU A 35 -6.17 5.48 -4.57
N ARG A 36 -6.30 4.60 -3.57
CA ARG A 36 -5.30 3.56 -3.27
C ARG A 36 -5.03 2.65 -4.48
N SER A 37 -6.06 2.33 -5.26
CA SER A 37 -5.91 1.54 -6.50
C SER A 37 -5.12 2.26 -7.60
N ILE A 38 -5.16 3.59 -7.65
CA ILE A 38 -4.40 4.38 -8.61
C ILE A 38 -2.93 4.42 -8.20
N LEU A 39 -2.66 4.65 -6.91
CA LEU A 39 -1.29 4.62 -6.35
C LEU A 39 -0.64 3.26 -6.55
N LEU A 40 -1.36 2.17 -6.25
CA LEU A 40 -0.86 0.81 -6.50
C LEU A 40 -0.51 0.56 -7.96
N ARG A 41 -1.31 1.06 -8.92
CA ARG A 41 -1.00 0.96 -10.35
C ARG A 41 0.23 1.79 -10.72
N ALA A 42 0.35 3.00 -10.18
CA ALA A 42 1.55 3.82 -10.38
C ALA A 42 2.80 3.11 -9.84
N TYR A 43 2.71 2.46 -8.67
CA TYR A 43 3.81 1.70 -8.08
C TYR A 43 4.17 0.46 -8.89
N GLN A 44 3.18 -0.24 -9.44
CA GLN A 44 3.44 -1.37 -10.34
C GLN A 44 4.17 -0.95 -11.61
N LEU A 45 3.81 0.21 -12.17
CA LEU A 45 4.41 0.75 -13.39
C LEU A 45 5.72 1.51 -13.14
N SER A 46 6.04 1.87 -11.90
CA SER A 46 7.16 2.76 -11.62
C SER A 46 8.52 2.17 -11.98
N GLY A 47 8.64 0.83 -11.99
CA GLY A 47 9.87 0.15 -12.44
C GLY A 47 10.20 0.39 -13.92
N ASP A 48 9.20 0.70 -14.74
CA ASP A 48 9.36 0.94 -16.17
C ASP A 48 9.50 2.44 -16.52
N PHE A 49 9.23 3.33 -15.55
CA PHE A 49 9.33 4.77 -15.76
C PHE A 49 10.79 5.23 -15.75
N LYS A 50 11.21 5.89 -16.82
CA LYS A 50 12.49 6.58 -16.86
C LYS A 50 12.39 7.88 -16.06
N ARG A 51 13.39 8.15 -15.22
CA ARG A 51 13.52 9.44 -14.54
C ARG A 51 13.59 10.58 -15.59
N PRO A 52 12.70 11.59 -15.53
CA PRO A 52 12.77 12.75 -16.41
C PRO A 52 14.06 13.55 -16.24
N ALA A 53 14.52 14.17 -17.33
CA ALA A 53 15.65 15.11 -17.28
C ALA A 53 15.18 16.54 -16.98
N GLY A 54 16.04 17.34 -16.36
CA GLY A 54 15.78 18.75 -16.07
C GLY A 54 14.95 18.97 -14.80
N ILE A 55 14.20 20.08 -14.76
CA ILE A 55 13.54 20.61 -13.56
C ILE A 55 12.46 19.70 -12.95
N THR A 56 11.98 18.71 -13.69
CA THR A 56 10.97 17.74 -13.21
C THR A 56 11.59 16.49 -12.58
N GLY A 57 12.91 16.32 -12.64
CA GLY A 57 13.60 15.17 -12.07
C GLY A 57 13.41 15.08 -10.56
N ASP A 58 13.51 16.20 -9.85
CA ASP A 58 13.37 16.23 -8.39
C ASP A 58 11.93 15.92 -7.97
N LEU A 59 10.94 16.42 -8.73
CA LEU A 59 9.53 16.10 -8.51
C LEU A 59 9.23 14.61 -8.74
N TYR A 60 9.89 13.99 -9.73
CA TYR A 60 9.80 12.55 -9.94
C TYR A 60 10.43 11.79 -8.77
N ASP A 61 11.61 12.19 -8.30
CA ASP A 61 12.28 11.53 -7.18
C ASP A 61 11.47 11.63 -5.89
N ASP A 62 10.88 12.80 -5.62
CA ASP A 62 9.96 13.02 -4.51
C ASP A 62 8.72 12.14 -4.64
N PHE A 63 8.10 12.12 -5.82
CA PHE A 63 6.93 11.28 -6.09
C PHE A 63 7.23 9.79 -5.87
N ILE A 64 8.33 9.27 -6.42
CA ILE A 64 8.72 7.87 -6.26
C ILE A 64 9.01 7.56 -4.79
N ARG A 65 9.73 8.44 -4.08
CA ARG A 65 10.01 8.27 -2.66
C ARG A 65 8.73 8.20 -1.84
N ASP A 66 7.80 9.11 -2.08
CA ASP A 66 6.55 9.18 -1.32
C ASP A 66 5.63 8.00 -1.66
N LEU A 67 5.58 7.60 -2.93
CA LEU A 67 4.86 6.41 -3.40
C LEU A 67 5.31 5.13 -2.70
N HIS A 68 6.62 4.93 -2.49
CA HIS A 68 7.15 3.76 -1.76
C HIS A 68 6.81 3.78 -0.26
N ARG A 69 6.40 4.93 0.29
CA ARG A 69 6.02 5.09 1.70
C ARG A 69 4.52 5.02 1.91
N GLU A 70 3.73 4.93 0.84
CA GLU A 70 2.28 4.83 0.94
C GLU A 70 1.87 3.52 1.65
N PRO A 71 0.96 3.55 2.64
CA PRO A 71 0.54 2.35 3.36
C PRO A 71 0.00 1.24 2.45
N CYS A 72 -0.69 1.61 1.37
CA CYS A 72 -1.21 0.61 0.43
C CYS A 72 -0.12 -0.14 -0.32
N VAL A 73 1.04 0.48 -0.56
CA VAL A 73 2.20 -0.12 -1.22
C VAL A 73 2.90 -1.07 -0.25
N LEU A 74 3.19 -0.59 0.96
CA LEU A 74 3.82 -1.39 2.01
C LEU A 74 2.99 -2.64 2.33
N GLU A 75 1.69 -2.49 2.55
CA GLU A 75 0.78 -3.61 2.84
C GLU A 75 0.72 -4.63 1.68
N ARG A 76 0.85 -4.17 0.42
CA ARG A 76 0.88 -5.06 -0.75
C ARG A 76 2.19 -5.85 -0.80
N ASP A 77 3.32 -5.21 -0.50
CA ASP A 77 4.61 -5.88 -0.46
C ASP A 77 4.68 -6.88 0.70
N ASP A 78 4.20 -6.52 1.90
CA ASP A 78 4.09 -7.44 3.04
C ASP A 78 3.25 -8.68 2.67
N MET A 79 2.13 -8.48 1.96
CA MET A 79 1.26 -9.57 1.53
C MET A 79 1.92 -10.44 0.44
N LYS A 80 2.66 -9.81 -0.49
CA LYS A 80 3.42 -10.51 -1.53
C LYS A 80 4.52 -11.37 -0.89
N ASP A 81 5.26 -10.81 0.05
CA ASP A 81 6.35 -11.51 0.74
C ASP A 81 5.79 -12.67 1.56
N ALA A 82 4.71 -12.46 2.32
CA ALA A 82 4.03 -13.53 3.05
C ALA A 82 3.53 -14.70 2.16
N LEU A 83 3.20 -14.44 0.89
CA LEU A 83 2.80 -15.45 -0.08
C LEU A 83 4.00 -16.16 -0.75
N LEU A 84 5.12 -15.48 -0.90
CA LEU A 84 6.34 -15.99 -1.55
C LEU A 84 7.30 -16.68 -0.59
N GLU A 85 7.19 -16.42 0.71
CA GLU A 85 7.94 -17.15 1.75
C GLU A 85 7.74 -18.66 1.54
N PRO A 86 8.82 -19.43 1.27
CA PRO A 86 8.71 -20.87 1.17
C PRO A 86 8.18 -21.41 2.50
N SER A 87 7.48 -22.54 2.46
CA SER A 87 6.96 -23.26 3.63
C SER A 87 8.07 -23.84 4.54
N ASN A 88 9.15 -23.09 4.77
CA ASN A 88 10.29 -23.45 5.59
C ASN A 88 10.05 -23.21 7.09
N ARG A 89 8.79 -23.12 7.51
CA ARG A 89 8.44 -23.55 8.87
C ARG A 89 8.65 -25.05 8.90
N LEU A 90 9.88 -25.48 9.23
CA LEU A 90 10.24 -26.85 9.57
C LEU A 90 9.04 -27.51 10.26
N ARG A 91 8.38 -28.44 9.56
CA ARG A 91 7.34 -29.26 10.18
C ARG A 91 8.02 -29.89 11.41
N LYS A 92 7.46 -29.61 12.59
CA LYS A 92 7.93 -30.15 13.87
C LYS A 92 8.03 -31.68 13.72
N GLY A 93 9.25 -32.21 13.57
CA GLY A 93 9.49 -33.64 13.34
C GLY A 93 10.50 -34.02 12.24
N MET A 94 11.04 -33.09 11.45
CA MET A 94 12.08 -33.38 10.43
C MET A 94 13.52 -33.09 10.88
N ALA A 95 13.88 -33.41 12.12
CA ALA A 95 15.29 -33.50 12.48
C ALA A 95 15.84 -34.87 12.05
N PRO A 96 17.01 -34.96 11.40
CA PRO A 96 17.61 -36.24 11.08
C PRO A 96 17.93 -37.00 12.37
N ARG A 97 17.64 -38.31 12.37
CA ARG A 97 17.95 -39.22 13.47
C ARG A 97 19.45 -39.34 13.69
#